data_AF-A0A1Y2NU50-F1
#
_entry.id   AF-A0A1Y2NU50-F1
#
_cell.length_a   1.000
_cell.length_b   1.000
_cell.length_c   1.000
_cell.angle_alpha   90.00
_cell.angle_beta   90.00
_cell.angle_gamma   90.00
#
_symmetry.space_group_name_H-M   'P 1'
#
loop_
_entity.id
_entity.type
_entity.pdbx_description
1 polymer ?
#
loop_
_entity_poly.entity_id
_entity_poly.type
_entity_poly.pdbx_seq_one_letter_code
_entity_poly.pdbx_strand_id
1 'polypeptide(L)' 'MTAKPSKPWRVILSGGPADLIRSASETAHTSETKAYSFLREKLGGGDATTAKIMQWEGGRWWHFETVTADEIQAAQR' A
#
# COMPACT_ATOMS: atom_id res chain seq x y z
N MET A 1 6.67 0.91 -25.83
CA MET A 1 5.92 -0.09 -25.02
C MET A 1 6.47 -0.05 -23.61
N THR A 2 5.67 0.32 -22.62
CA THR A 2 6.11 0.30 -21.22
C THR A 2 6.13 -1.16 -20.75
N ALA A 3 7.32 -1.70 -20.51
CA ALA A 3 7.46 -3.09 -20.08
C ALA A 3 6.75 -3.30 -18.74
N LYS A 4 6.08 -4.45 -18.58
CA LYS A 4 5.44 -4.83 -17.31
C LYS A 4 6.52 -4.88 -16.21
N PRO A 5 6.36 -4.16 -15.09
CA PRO A 5 7.30 -4.22 -13.99
C PRO A 5 7.28 -5.62 -13.35
N SER A 6 8.44 -6.11 -12.92
CA SER A 6 8.56 -7.40 -12.22
C SER A 6 7.77 -7.48 -10.92
N LYS A 7 7.41 -6.31 -10.37
CA LYS A 7 6.57 -6.15 -9.18
C LYS A 7 5.37 -5.29 -9.58
N PRO A 8 4.23 -5.89 -9.98
CA PRO A 8 3.08 -5.15 -10.50
C PRO A 8 2.16 -4.58 -9.41
N TRP A 9 2.55 -4.66 -8.14
CA TRP A 9 1.80 -4.09 -7.02
C TRP A 9 2.66 -3.07 -6.30
N ARG A 10 2.06 -1.96 -5.86
CA ARG A 10 2.72 -0.96 -5.00
C ARG A 10 1.79 -0.58 -3.86
N VAL A 11 2.37 -0.41 -2.68
CA VAL A 11 1.68 0.14 -1.51
C VAL A 11 2.30 1.49 -1.19
N ILE A 12 1.46 2.51 -1.01
CA ILE A 12 1.85 3.86 -0.65
C ILE A 12 1.24 4.16 0.72
N LEU A 13 2.06 4.21 1.75
CA LEU A 13 1.60 4.55 3.11
C LEU A 13 1.47 6.07 3.27
N SER A 14 0.53 6.52 4.08
CA SER A 14 0.21 7.93 4.31
C SER A 14 -0.33 8.14 5.73
N GLY A 15 -0.11 9.36 6.26
CA GLY A 15 -0.71 9.82 7.52
C GLY A 15 -0.11 9.24 8.81
N GLY A 16 1.17 8.88 8.81
CA GLY A 16 1.94 8.62 10.03
C GLY A 16 2.57 9.89 10.63
N PRO A 17 3.37 9.81 11.71
CA PRO A 17 4.17 10.94 12.19
C PRO A 17 4.98 11.55 11.03
N ALA A 18 5.16 12.88 11.02
CA ALA A 18 5.64 13.67 9.87
C ALA A 18 6.92 13.14 9.18
N ASP A 19 7.72 12.34 9.86
CA ASP A 19 8.91 11.66 9.32
C ASP A 19 8.57 10.55 8.30
N LEU A 20 7.46 9.83 8.48
CA LEU A 20 6.94 8.85 7.50
C LEU A 20 6.20 9.50 6.33
N ILE A 21 5.77 10.76 6.48
CA ILE A 21 5.05 11.51 5.43
C ILE A 21 6.02 12.13 4.41
N ARG A 22 7.25 12.49 4.81
CA ARG A 22 8.26 13.04 3.88
C ARG A 22 8.78 11.98 2.91
N SER A 23 8.62 10.71 3.25
CA SER A 23 8.92 9.56 2.41
C SER A 23 7.71 8.65 2.38
N ALA A 24 6.66 9.03 1.63
CA ALA A 24 5.61 8.09 1.26
C ALA A 24 6.28 6.79 0.77
N SER A 25 6.29 5.76 1.62
CA SER A 25 7.16 4.61 1.43
C SER A 25 6.51 3.71 0.39
N GLU A 26 6.80 3.99 -0.88
CA GLU A 26 6.33 3.20 -2.01
C GLU A 26 7.02 1.83 -1.99
N THR A 27 6.33 0.82 -1.46
CA THR A 27 6.85 -0.54 -1.44
C THR A 27 6.25 -1.35 -2.57
N ALA A 28 7.10 -1.82 -3.49
CA ALA A 28 6.68 -2.64 -4.61
C ALA A 28 6.66 -4.14 -4.23
N HIS A 29 5.61 -4.84 -4.66
CA HIS A 29 5.37 -6.25 -4.39
C HIS A 29 5.09 -7.04 -5.67
N THR A 30 5.43 -8.33 -5.65
CA THR A 30 5.19 -9.26 -6.76
C THR A 30 3.74 -9.73 -6.85
N SER A 31 2.98 -9.63 -5.75
CA SER A 31 1.67 -10.25 -5.60
C SER A 31 0.76 -9.40 -4.71
N GLU A 32 -0.54 -9.43 -5.00
CA GLU A 32 -1.58 -8.74 -4.22
C GLU A 32 -1.51 -9.12 -2.74
N THR A 33 -1.48 -10.41 -2.43
CA THR A 33 -1.43 -10.92 -1.05
C THR A 33 -0.27 -10.35 -0.26
N LYS A 34 0.92 -10.21 -0.88
CA LYS A 34 2.09 -9.62 -0.20
C LYS A 34 1.91 -8.12 0.05
N ALA A 35 1.26 -7.40 -0.86
CA ALA A 35 0.92 -6.00 -0.68
C ALA A 35 -0.08 -5.82 0.48
N TYR A 36 -1.13 -6.65 0.54
CA TYR A 36 -2.12 -6.62 1.61
C TYR A 36 -1.56 -7.07 2.96
N SER A 37 -0.69 -8.09 3.00
CA SER A 37 0.01 -8.45 4.25
C SER A 37 0.86 -7.30 4.77
N PHE A 38 1.62 -6.64 3.89
CA PHE A 38 2.47 -5.51 4.25
C PHE A 38 1.66 -4.32 4.77
N LEU A 39 0.58 -3.92 4.08
CA LEU A 39 -0.23 -2.80 4.54
C LEU A 39 -0.94 -3.10 5.87
N ARG A 40 -1.40 -4.34 6.08
CA ARG A 40 -2.05 -4.75 7.34
C ARG A 40 -1.09 -4.69 8.51
N GLU A 41 0.14 -5.13 8.31
CA GLU A 41 1.20 -5.03 9.32
C GLU A 41 1.48 -3.56 9.67
N LYS A 42 1.58 -2.68 8.66
CA LYS A 42 1.90 -1.26 8.87
C LYS A 42 0.75 -0.44 9.45
N LEU A 43 -0.47 -0.67 8.98
CA LEU A 43 -1.67 0.01 9.51
C LEU A 43 -2.04 -0.55 10.90
N GLY A 44 -1.96 -1.87 11.09
CA GLY A 44 -2.22 -2.51 12.37
C GLY A 44 -1.17 -2.18 13.45
N GLY A 45 0.08 -1.95 13.04
CA GLY A 45 1.17 -1.52 13.92
C GLY A 45 1.13 -0.03 14.31
N GLY A 46 0.25 0.77 13.70
CA GLY A 46 0.15 2.21 13.96
C GLY A 46 1.24 3.06 13.27
N ASP A 47 2.03 2.47 12.36
CA ASP A 47 3.05 3.18 11.58
C ASP A 47 2.42 4.11 10.54
N ALA A 48 1.21 3.81 10.08
CA ALA A 48 0.48 4.63 9.12
C ALA A 48 -1.02 4.65 9.46
N THR A 49 -1.72 5.69 9.01
CA THR A 49 -3.20 5.77 9.16
C THR A 49 -3.93 5.39 7.88
N THR A 50 -3.26 5.52 6.72
CA THR A 50 -3.83 5.22 5.40
C THR A 50 -2.79 4.52 4.53
N ALA A 51 -3.22 3.59 3.70
CA ALA A 51 -2.42 2.92 2.68
C ALA A 51 -3.17 2.91 1.35
N LYS A 52 -2.50 3.31 0.26
CA LYS A 52 -3.03 3.19 -1.11
C LYS A 52 -2.36 2.04 -1.82
N ILE A 53 -3.16 1.18 -2.42
CA ILE A 53 -2.70 0.05 -3.24
C ILE A 53 -2.82 0.47 -4.70
N MET A 54 -1.70 0.37 -5.41
CA MET A 54 -1.62 0.60 -6.83
C MET A 54 -1.28 -0.71 -7.55
N GLN A 55 -1.95 -0.97 -8.66
CA GLN A 55 -1.72 -2.13 -9.51
C GLN A 55 -1.24 -1.67 -10.89
N TRP A 56 -0.25 -2.34 -11.46
CA TRP A 56 0.17 -2.12 -12.83
C TRP A 56 -0.69 -2.95 -13.78
N GLU A 57 -1.47 -2.27 -14.62
CA GLU A 57 -2.31 -2.91 -15.64
C GLU A 57 -2.34 -2.04 -16.90
N GLY A 58 -2.30 -2.67 -18.08
CA GLY A 58 -2.44 -1.94 -19.36
C GLY A 58 -1.35 -0.90 -19.63
N GLY A 59 -0.16 -1.03 -19.02
CA GLY A 59 0.96 -0.12 -19.23
C GLY A 59 0.95 1.14 -18.35
N ARG A 60 0.12 1.19 -17.31
CA ARG A 60 0.11 2.26 -16.30
C ARG A 60 -0.18 1.72 -14.90
N TRP A 61 0.15 2.54 -13.89
CA TRP A 61 -0.27 2.32 -12.51
C TRP A 61 -1.70 2.80 -12.33
N TRP A 62 -2.53 1.91 -11.82
CA TRP A 62 -3.90 2.16 -11.46
C TRP A 62 -4.05 2.12 -9.96
N HIS A 63 -4.83 3.06 -9.43
CA HIS A 63 -5.25 2.97 -8.05
C HIS A 63 -6.29 1.85 -7.94
N PHE A 64 -5.94 0.81 -7.17
CA PHE A 64 -6.81 -0.33 -6.94
C PHE A 64 -7.75 -0.04 -5.77
N GLU A 65 -7.17 0.30 -4.60
CA GLU A 65 -7.93 0.53 -3.38
C GLU A 65 -7.15 1.40 -2.38
N THR A 66 -7.87 2.13 -1.53
CA THR A 66 -7.30 2.80 -0.36
C THR A 66 -7.84 2.11 0.88
N VAL A 67 -6.94 1.73 1.80
CA VAL A 67 -7.26 1.06 3.06
C VAL A 67 -6.80 1.94 4.22
N THR A 68 -7.62 2.05 5.25
CA THR A 68 -7.32 2.84 6.45
C THR A 68 -7.01 1.95 7.65
N ALA A 69 -6.32 2.50 8.64
CA ALA A 69 -6.03 1.78 9.89
C ALA A 69 -7.32 1.40 10.63
N ASP A 70 -8.37 2.22 10.53
CA ASP A 70 -9.68 1.93 11.12
C ASP A 70 -10.29 0.65 10.51
N GLU A 71 -10.28 0.52 9.18
CA GLU A 71 -10.77 -0.69 8.49
C GLU A 71 -9.99 -1.95 8.91
N ILE A 72 -8.67 -1.84 9.06
CA ILE A 72 -7.85 -2.97 9.52
C ILE A 72 -8.15 -3.32 10.97
N GLN A 73 -8.30 -2.33 11.85
CA GLN A 73 -8.64 -2.55 13.25
C GLN A 73 -10.05 -3.12 13.42
N ALA A 74 -11.02 -2.65 12.63
CA ALA A 74 -12.38 -3.16 12.60
C ALA A 74 -12.43 -4.64 12.16
N ALA A 75 -11.59 -5.03 11.20
CA ALA A 75 -11.49 -6.42 10.74
C ALA A 75 -10.76 -7.36 11.72
N GLN A 76 -10.06 -6.82 12.73
CA GLN A 76 -9.33 -7.60 13.75
C GLN A 76 -10.12 -7.78 15.05
N ARG A 77 -11.21 -7.02 15.26
CA ARG A 77 -12.13 -7.17 16.39
C ARG A 77 -13.14 -8.29 16.17
#